data_AF-A0A523ASF9-F1
#
_entry.id   AF-A0A523ASF9-F1
#
_cell.length_a   1.000
_cell.length_b   1.000
_cell.length_c   1.000
_cell.angle_alpha   90.00
_cell.angle_beta   90.00
_cell.angle_gamma   90.00
#
_symmetry.space_group_name_H-M   'P 1'
#
loop_
_entity.id
_entity.type
_entity.pdbx_description
1 polymer ?
#
loop_
_entity_poly.entity_id
_entity_poly.type
_entity_poly.pdbx_seq_one_letter_code
_entity_poly.pdbx_strand_id
1 'polypeptide(L)'
;MAWDTGMGSLLLWMVMFFIFGVLWSYLTPQLMSMQSNLLLSKMRKSVKELEEWARETRKIALLSLQKHGRTKRDLEEELGNFLEFFAIEPVSDDPAGVIQRLDHILDVRKKRFEEAVSRFAPKAGPEEAATLEMVIEGAMASHYLYRMVRHFLLLAEKTKSYQLAMAIQMYMPLFREYAKAYRDATKVFSEGKPIGDGVGALVAAKLFNGAKVREPVEDTVVGEVEFEGRRLLVVKAKGPGGRVGKPGELISRLVRGRRISRIIMVDAALKLEGERSGEVI
;
A
#
# COMPACT_ATOMS: atom_id res chain seq x y z
N MET A 1 -44.76 29.86 32.91
CA MET A 1 -45.33 28.54 32.60
C MET A 1 -44.80 27.55 33.62
N ALA A 2 -45.52 27.41 34.74
CA ALA A 2 -45.25 26.32 35.66
C ALA A 2 -45.72 25.04 34.97
N TRP A 3 -44.84 24.05 34.84
CA TRP A 3 -45.23 22.72 34.40
C TRP A 3 -46.19 22.21 35.48
N ASP A 4 -47.47 22.09 35.16
CA ASP A 4 -48.44 21.52 36.10
C ASP A 4 -47.99 20.07 36.35
N THR A 5 -47.45 19.79 37.53
CA THR A 5 -46.93 18.48 37.95
C THR A 5 -48.00 17.66 38.66
N GLY A 6 -49.28 17.99 38.47
CA GLY A 6 -50.39 17.18 38.95
C GLY A 6 -50.29 15.73 38.48
N MET A 7 -50.69 14.78 39.33
CA MET A 7 -50.61 13.33 39.06
C MET A 7 -51.19 12.92 37.69
N GLY A 8 -52.22 13.62 37.22
CA GLY A 8 -52.86 13.40 35.92
C GLY A 8 -52.04 13.86 34.71
N SER A 9 -51.28 14.96 34.82
CA SER A 9 -50.40 15.42 33.73
C SER A 9 -49.20 14.49 33.60
N LEU A 10 -48.64 14.01 34.72
CA LEU A 10 -47.57 13.01 34.74
C LEU A 10 -47.99 11.70 34.07
N LEU A 11 -49.21 11.21 34.36
CA LEU A 11 -49.79 10.04 33.70
C LEU A 11 -49.94 10.24 32.19
N LEU A 12 -50.42 11.41 31.75
CA LEU A 12 -50.54 11.73 30.33
C LEU A 12 -49.16 11.72 29.62
N TRP A 13 -48.14 12.32 30.23
CA TRP A 13 -46.77 12.30 29.71
C TRP A 13 -46.22 10.87 29.63
N MET A 14 -46.44 10.04 30.66
CA MET A 14 -46.00 8.63 30.64
C MET A 14 -46.66 7.84 29.51
N VAL A 15 -47.97 8.01 29.30
CA VAL A 15 -48.70 7.36 28.21
C VAL A 15 -48.19 7.85 26.84
N MET A 16 -47.95 9.15 26.69
CA MET A 16 -47.40 9.73 25.46
C MET A 16 -45.98 9.22 25.17
N PHE A 17 -45.10 9.14 26.16
CA PHE A 17 -43.76 8.56 26.01
C PHE A 17 -43.80 7.07 25.70
N PHE A 18 -44.74 6.34 26.29
CA PHE A 18 -44.92 4.91 26.00
C PHE A 18 -45.39 4.69 24.56
N ILE A 19 -46.42 5.43 24.11
CA ILE A 19 -46.90 5.37 22.72
C ILE A 19 -45.78 5.78 21.76
N PHE A 20 -45.05 6.85 22.06
CA PHE A 20 -43.92 7.30 21.26
C PHE A 20 -42.80 6.23 21.22
N GLY A 21 -42.47 5.62 22.36
CA GLY A 21 -41.46 4.57 22.44
C GLY A 21 -41.83 3.33 21.63
N VAL A 22 -43.10 2.91 21.69
CA VAL A 22 -43.62 1.81 20.86
C VAL A 22 -43.55 2.17 19.38
N LEU A 23 -44.04 3.36 18.99
CA LEU A 23 -44.02 3.82 17.60
C LEU A 23 -42.58 3.91 17.06
N TRP A 24 -41.66 4.45 17.88
CA TRP A 24 -40.24 4.56 17.57
C TRP A 24 -39.59 3.19 17.42
N SER A 25 -39.95 2.22 18.26
CA SER A 25 -39.44 0.84 18.18
C SER A 25 -39.82 0.14 16.87
N TYR A 26 -41.00 0.45 16.31
CA TYR A 26 -41.41 -0.11 15.02
C TYR A 26 -40.85 0.67 13.82
N LEU A 27 -40.75 1.99 13.94
CA LEU A 27 -40.31 2.87 12.84
C LEU A 27 -38.78 2.83 12.64
N THR A 28 -38.00 2.74 13.72
CA THR A 28 -36.53 2.81 13.66
C THR A 28 -35.89 1.69 12.83
N PRO A 29 -36.28 0.41 12.98
CA PRO A 29 -35.74 -0.66 12.14
C PRO A 29 -36.07 -0.49 10.66
N GLN A 30 -37.29 0.00 10.34
CA GLN A 30 -37.71 0.26 8.96
C GLN A 30 -36.85 1.38 8.35
N LEU A 31 -36.68 2.50 9.06
CA LEU A 31 -35.81 3.60 8.64
C LEU A 31 -34.35 3.15 8.47
N MET A 32 -33.80 2.37 9.41
CA MET A 32 -32.44 1.82 9.32
C MET A 32 -32.26 0.92 8.10
N SER A 33 -33.25 0.06 7.80
CA SER A 33 -33.19 -0.81 6.61
C SER A 33 -33.22 -0.01 5.30
N MET A 34 -34.04 1.05 5.22
CA MET A 34 -34.06 1.95 4.06
C MET A 34 -32.73 2.67 3.89
N GLN A 35 -32.17 3.20 4.99
CA GLN A 35 -30.85 3.83 4.96
C GLN A 35 -29.75 2.84 4.56
N SER A 36 -29.79 1.61 5.08
CA SER A 36 -28.86 0.53 4.71
C SER A 36 -28.87 0.30 3.19
N ASN A 37 -30.05 0.21 2.58
CA ASN A 37 -30.17 -0.02 1.14
C ASN A 37 -29.61 1.15 0.31
N LEU A 38 -29.82 2.38 0.76
CA LEU A 38 -29.24 3.57 0.12
C LEU A 38 -27.71 3.59 0.25
N LEU A 39 -27.17 3.26 1.42
CA LEU A 39 -25.73 3.15 1.66
C LEU A 39 -25.11 2.06 0.78
N LEU A 40 -25.70 0.86 0.77
CA LEU A 40 -25.27 -0.26 -0.07
C LEU A 40 -25.25 0.11 -1.56
N SER A 41 -26.25 0.85 -2.04
CA SER A 41 -26.29 1.34 -3.43
C SER A 41 -25.14 2.31 -3.75
N LYS A 42 -24.84 3.26 -2.86
CA LYS A 42 -23.70 4.18 -3.01
C LYS A 42 -22.36 3.43 -2.97
N MET A 43 -22.24 2.45 -2.07
CA MET A 43 -21.05 1.62 -1.97
C MET A 43 -20.86 0.76 -3.22
N ARG A 44 -21.92 0.18 -3.80
CA ARG A 44 -21.84 -0.56 -5.08
C ARG A 44 -21.22 0.28 -6.19
N LYS A 45 -21.61 1.56 -6.31
CA LYS A 45 -21.00 2.48 -7.28
C LYS A 45 -19.52 2.70 -7.00
N SER A 46 -19.17 2.87 -5.73
CA SER A 46 -17.78 3.08 -5.31
C SER A 46 -16.92 1.84 -5.56
N VAL A 47 -17.41 0.65 -5.25
CA VAL A 47 -16.72 -0.62 -5.53
C VAL A 47 -16.55 -0.85 -7.04
N LYS A 48 -17.54 -0.47 -7.85
CA LYS A 48 -17.43 -0.54 -9.31
C LYS A 48 -16.31 0.37 -9.83
N GLU A 49 -16.17 1.56 -9.28
CA GLU A 49 -15.05 2.46 -9.63
C GLU A 49 -13.69 1.85 -9.23
N LEU A 50 -13.58 1.26 -8.03
CA LEU A 50 -12.38 0.54 -7.62
C LEU A 50 -12.06 -0.64 -8.56
N GLU A 51 -13.10 -1.35 -9.02
CA GLU A 51 -12.97 -2.43 -10.00
C GLU A 51 -12.44 -1.93 -11.35
N GLU A 52 -12.95 -0.78 -11.83
CA GLU A 52 -12.50 -0.16 -13.07
C GLU A 52 -11.02 0.24 -12.97
N TRP A 53 -10.58 0.81 -11.85
CA TRP A 53 -9.16 1.13 -11.63
C TRP A 53 -8.28 -0.11 -11.50
N ALA A 54 -8.74 -1.16 -10.82
CA ALA A 54 -8.00 -2.43 -10.74
C ALA A 54 -7.86 -3.11 -12.11
N ARG A 55 -8.91 -3.04 -12.95
CA ARG A 55 -8.84 -3.52 -14.34
C ARG A 55 -7.89 -2.68 -15.19
N GLU A 56 -7.86 -1.37 -14.97
CA GLU A 56 -6.94 -0.45 -15.65
C GLU A 56 -5.47 -0.76 -15.29
N THR A 57 -5.13 -0.92 -14.01
CA THR A 57 -3.77 -1.26 -13.57
C THR A 57 -3.34 -2.63 -14.10
N ARG A 58 -4.24 -3.63 -14.09
CA ARG A 58 -3.98 -4.94 -14.69
C ARG A 58 -3.69 -4.82 -16.18
N LYS A 59 -4.44 -3.99 -16.91
CA LYS A 59 -4.21 -3.75 -18.35
C LYS A 59 -2.87 -3.07 -18.59
N ILE A 60 -2.47 -2.10 -17.76
CA ILE A 60 -1.16 -1.44 -17.84
C ILE A 60 -0.05 -2.47 -17.63
N ALA A 61 -0.13 -3.29 -16.57
CA ALA A 61 0.84 -4.34 -16.29
C ALA A 61 0.98 -5.32 -17.46
N LEU A 62 -0.14 -5.78 -18.02
CA LEU A 62 -0.14 -6.67 -19.17
C LEU A 62 0.53 -6.05 -20.40
N LEU A 63 0.23 -4.78 -20.70
CA LEU A 63 0.82 -4.09 -21.84
C LEU A 63 2.32 -3.83 -21.63
N SER A 64 2.75 -3.52 -20.41
CA SER A 64 4.16 -3.35 -20.08
C SER A 64 4.94 -4.64 -20.23
N LEU A 65 4.41 -5.76 -19.74
CA LEU A 65 5.05 -7.08 -19.87
C LEU A 65 5.12 -7.54 -21.33
N GLN A 66 4.06 -7.31 -22.11
CA GLN A 66 3.98 -7.70 -23.52
C GLN A 66 5.09 -7.08 -24.38
N LYS A 67 5.54 -5.86 -24.05
CA LYS A 67 6.67 -5.20 -24.75
C LYS A 67 7.97 -6.00 -24.70
N HIS A 68 8.09 -6.92 -23.73
CA HIS A 68 9.34 -7.63 -23.42
C HIS A 68 9.27 -9.16 -23.61
N GLY A 69 8.33 -9.68 -24.41
CA GLY A 69 8.59 -10.95 -25.11
C GLY A 69 7.46 -11.94 -25.30
N ARG A 70 6.37 -11.92 -24.52
CA ARG A 70 5.26 -12.89 -24.67
C ARG A 70 4.00 -12.24 -25.25
N THR A 71 3.15 -13.06 -25.88
CA THR A 71 1.89 -12.60 -26.45
C THR A 71 0.86 -12.35 -25.34
N LYS A 72 -0.10 -11.46 -25.61
CA LYS A 72 -1.13 -11.05 -24.65
C LYS A 72 -1.95 -12.21 -24.09
N ARG A 73 -2.34 -13.17 -24.94
CA ARG A 73 -3.27 -14.25 -24.57
C ARG A 73 -2.66 -15.18 -23.52
N ASP A 74 -1.37 -15.48 -23.64
CA ASP A 74 -0.67 -16.37 -22.71
C ASP A 74 -0.39 -15.68 -21.37
N LEU A 75 -0.17 -14.37 -21.40
CA LEU A 75 0.15 -13.57 -20.20
C LEU A 75 -1.07 -13.25 -19.34
N GLU A 76 -2.26 -13.15 -19.94
CA GLU A 76 -3.44 -12.62 -19.24
C GLU A 76 -3.89 -13.50 -18.07
N GLU A 77 -3.87 -14.83 -18.26
CA GLU A 77 -4.22 -15.80 -17.23
C GLU A 77 -3.10 -15.94 -16.19
N GLU A 78 -1.85 -16.08 -16.63
CA GLU A 78 -0.70 -16.21 -15.72
C GLU A 78 -0.54 -14.98 -14.81
N LEU A 79 -0.65 -13.77 -15.38
CA LEU A 79 -0.65 -12.54 -14.59
C LEU A 79 -1.85 -12.49 -13.65
N GLY A 80 -3.04 -12.87 -14.12
CA GLY A 80 -4.25 -12.92 -13.28
C GLY A 80 -4.06 -13.79 -12.04
N ASN A 81 -3.45 -14.96 -12.20
CA ASN A 81 -3.12 -15.87 -11.10
C ASN A 81 -2.02 -15.28 -10.20
N PHE A 82 -1.03 -14.59 -10.76
CA PHE A 82 0.04 -13.99 -9.97
C PHE A 82 -0.42 -12.80 -9.13
N LEU A 83 -1.41 -12.02 -9.58
CA LEU A 83 -2.01 -10.94 -8.78
C LEU A 83 -2.77 -11.44 -7.54
N GLU A 84 -2.99 -12.75 -7.42
CA GLU A 84 -3.57 -13.41 -6.24
C GLU A 84 -2.49 -13.84 -5.23
N PHE A 85 -1.21 -13.69 -5.56
CA PHE A 85 -0.11 -14.04 -4.68
C PHE A 85 -0.15 -13.22 -3.38
N PHE A 86 0.11 -13.89 -2.26
CA PHE A 86 0.28 -13.24 -0.95
C PHE A 86 1.38 -13.95 -0.16
N ALA A 87 2.02 -13.22 0.73
CA ALA A 87 2.95 -13.76 1.72
C ALA A 87 2.27 -13.77 3.09
N ILE A 88 2.53 -14.80 3.88
CA ILE A 88 2.03 -14.90 5.26
C ILE A 88 3.14 -14.39 6.17
N GLU A 89 2.87 -13.31 6.90
CA GLU A 89 3.81 -12.75 7.87
C GLU A 89 3.99 -13.68 9.07
N PRO A 90 5.18 -13.68 9.71
CA PRO A 90 5.39 -14.49 10.90
C PRO A 90 4.55 -13.97 12.07
N VAL A 91 4.07 -14.88 12.91
CA VAL A 91 3.34 -14.53 14.14
C VAL A 91 4.28 -13.78 15.08
N SER A 92 3.81 -12.63 15.59
CA SER A 92 4.58 -11.72 16.45
C SER A 92 4.55 -12.07 17.94
N ASP A 93 3.71 -13.02 18.36
CA ASP A 93 3.51 -13.41 19.76
C ASP A 93 4.79 -14.00 20.41
N ASP A 94 5.71 -14.56 19.62
CA ASP A 94 7.04 -14.98 20.06
C ASP A 94 8.11 -14.07 19.41
N PRO A 95 8.57 -13.01 20.10
CA PRO A 95 9.43 -11.97 19.52
C PRO A 95 10.83 -12.48 19.15
N ALA A 96 11.27 -13.62 19.70
CA ALA A 96 12.57 -14.17 19.38
C ALA A 96 12.58 -14.67 17.92
N GLY A 97 13.44 -14.09 17.08
CA GLY A 97 13.58 -14.56 15.70
C GLY A 97 12.55 -14.03 14.70
N VAL A 98 11.57 -13.21 15.10
CA VAL A 98 10.52 -12.69 14.20
C VAL A 98 11.12 -11.91 13.03
N ILE A 99 12.10 -11.04 13.32
CA ILE A 99 12.75 -10.22 12.30
C ILE A 99 13.51 -11.09 11.29
N GLN A 100 14.21 -12.13 11.74
CA GLN A 100 14.92 -13.06 10.86
C GLN A 100 13.96 -13.88 10.00
N ARG A 101 12.83 -14.31 10.56
CA ARG A 101 11.76 -15.00 9.82
C ARG A 101 11.15 -14.06 8.78
N LEU A 102 10.89 -12.81 9.13
CA LEU A 102 10.37 -11.80 8.22
C LEU A 102 11.34 -11.52 7.08
N ASP A 103 12.63 -11.31 7.38
CA ASP A 103 13.69 -11.11 6.38
C ASP A 103 13.73 -12.28 5.38
N HIS A 104 13.66 -13.52 5.88
CA HIS A 104 13.58 -14.70 5.01
C HIS A 104 12.32 -14.72 4.12
N ILE A 105 11.15 -14.36 4.67
CA ILE A 105 9.90 -14.31 3.90
C ILE A 105 9.97 -13.23 2.82
N LEU A 106 10.55 -12.06 3.13
CA LEU A 106 10.75 -10.98 2.18
C LEU A 106 11.70 -11.38 1.05
N ASP A 107 12.80 -12.08 1.37
CA ASP A 107 13.74 -12.62 0.37
C ASP A 107 13.07 -13.64 -0.56
N VAL A 108 12.28 -14.55 0.00
CA VAL A 108 11.55 -15.54 -0.80
C VAL A 108 10.51 -14.86 -1.68
N ARG A 109 9.76 -13.88 -1.14
CA ARG A 109 8.80 -13.08 -1.91
C ARG A 109 9.51 -12.38 -3.07
N LYS A 110 10.61 -11.68 -2.83
CA LYS A 110 11.37 -10.99 -3.87
C LYS A 110 11.78 -11.94 -5.00
N LYS A 111 12.36 -13.10 -4.66
CA LYS A 111 12.73 -14.12 -5.66
C LYS A 111 11.53 -14.59 -6.49
N ARG A 112 10.35 -14.76 -5.88
CA ARG A 112 9.13 -15.11 -6.62
C ARG A 112 8.72 -14.04 -7.63
N PHE A 113 8.89 -12.76 -7.30
CA PHE A 113 8.64 -11.66 -8.22
C PHE A 113 9.67 -11.63 -9.35
N GLU A 114 10.95 -11.78 -9.06
CA GLU A 114 12.01 -11.88 -10.07
C GLU A 114 11.78 -13.06 -11.03
N GLU A 115 11.43 -14.24 -10.49
CA GLU A 115 11.05 -15.43 -11.26
C GLU A 115 9.83 -15.16 -12.16
N ALA A 116 8.79 -14.50 -11.64
CA ALA A 116 7.60 -14.16 -12.40
C ALA A 116 7.91 -13.17 -13.53
N VAL A 117 8.67 -12.11 -13.26
CA VAL A 117 9.09 -11.15 -14.29
C VAL A 117 9.94 -11.82 -15.35
N SER A 118 10.90 -12.66 -14.98
CA SER A 118 11.75 -13.38 -15.95
C SER A 118 10.94 -14.29 -16.89
N ARG A 119 9.87 -14.91 -16.36
CA ARG A 119 8.92 -15.72 -17.14
C ARG A 119 7.99 -14.88 -18.03
N PHE A 120 7.50 -13.76 -17.53
CA PHE A 120 6.53 -12.93 -18.25
C PHE A 120 7.18 -12.07 -19.33
N ALA A 121 8.38 -11.57 -19.06
CA ALA A 121 9.12 -10.59 -19.85
C ALA A 121 10.58 -11.04 -20.07
N PRO A 122 10.84 -12.17 -20.76
CA PRO A 122 12.17 -12.76 -20.87
C PRO A 122 13.19 -11.90 -21.63
N LYS A 123 12.75 -10.88 -22.37
CA LYS A 123 13.63 -9.94 -23.09
C LYS A 123 13.87 -8.63 -22.33
N ALA A 124 13.36 -8.49 -21.10
CA ALA A 124 13.62 -7.32 -20.28
C ALA A 124 15.08 -7.32 -19.79
N GLY A 125 15.75 -6.17 -19.87
CA GLY A 125 17.04 -5.98 -19.22
C GLY A 125 16.88 -5.84 -17.69
N PRO A 126 17.99 -5.78 -16.93
CA PRO A 126 17.94 -5.76 -15.47
C PRO A 126 17.20 -4.54 -14.87
N GLU A 127 17.27 -3.38 -15.51
CA GLU A 127 16.58 -2.16 -15.04
C GLU A 127 15.09 -2.18 -15.41
N GLU A 128 14.77 -2.67 -16.61
CA GLU A 128 13.40 -2.87 -17.06
C GLU A 128 12.70 -3.93 -16.21
N ALA A 129 13.37 -5.04 -15.88
CA ALA A 129 12.83 -6.10 -15.03
C ALA A 129 12.45 -5.58 -13.64
N ALA A 130 13.34 -4.82 -12.99
CA ALA A 130 13.04 -4.17 -11.70
C ALA A 130 11.87 -3.17 -11.81
N THR A 131 11.76 -2.46 -12.92
CA THR A 131 10.62 -1.57 -13.17
C THR A 131 9.32 -2.34 -13.36
N LEU A 132 9.34 -3.45 -14.10
CA LEU A 132 8.19 -4.32 -14.32
C LEU A 132 7.70 -4.97 -13.02
N GLU A 133 8.60 -5.31 -12.10
CA GLU A 133 8.26 -5.76 -10.75
C GLU A 133 7.36 -4.75 -10.04
N MET A 134 7.77 -3.47 -10.01
CA MET A 134 6.98 -2.38 -9.42
C MET A 134 5.61 -2.21 -10.09
N VAL A 135 5.53 -2.39 -11.42
CA VAL A 135 4.26 -2.34 -12.16
C VAL A 135 3.33 -3.48 -11.72
N ILE A 136 3.86 -4.69 -11.55
CA ILE A 136 3.08 -5.84 -11.06
C ILE A 136 2.63 -5.59 -9.61
N GLU A 137 3.51 -5.08 -8.75
CA GLU A 137 3.16 -4.75 -7.36
C GLU A 137 2.04 -3.72 -7.27
N GLY A 138 2.10 -2.65 -8.06
CA GLY A 138 1.05 -1.64 -8.12
C GLY A 138 -0.29 -2.21 -8.61
N ALA A 139 -0.26 -3.08 -9.62
CA ALA A 139 -1.44 -3.78 -10.10
C ALA A 139 -2.02 -4.74 -9.04
N MET A 140 -1.15 -5.45 -8.32
CA MET A 140 -1.52 -6.39 -7.26
C MET A 140 -2.16 -5.66 -6.07
N ALA A 141 -1.58 -4.54 -5.64
CA ALA A 141 -2.13 -3.71 -4.56
C ALA A 141 -3.53 -3.17 -4.90
N SER A 142 -3.71 -2.66 -6.12
CA SER A 142 -5.01 -2.19 -6.62
C SER A 142 -6.05 -3.32 -6.67
N HIS A 143 -5.66 -4.49 -7.19
CA HIS A 143 -6.51 -5.68 -7.28
C HIS A 143 -6.92 -6.22 -5.91
N TYR A 144 -5.98 -6.30 -4.98
CA TYR A 144 -6.22 -6.71 -3.59
C TYR A 144 -7.21 -5.77 -2.90
N LEU A 145 -6.98 -4.46 -2.99
CA LEU A 145 -7.85 -3.46 -2.36
C LEU A 145 -9.29 -3.56 -2.89
N TYR A 146 -9.47 -3.62 -4.21
CA TYR A 146 -10.79 -3.83 -4.82
C TYR A 146 -11.48 -5.10 -4.26
N ARG A 147 -10.78 -6.23 -4.22
CA ARG A 147 -11.35 -7.51 -3.77
C ARG A 147 -11.73 -7.48 -2.30
N MET A 148 -10.89 -6.88 -1.46
CA MET A 148 -11.14 -6.73 -0.03
C MET A 148 -12.38 -5.86 0.23
N VAL A 149 -12.50 -4.69 -0.41
CA VAL A 149 -13.68 -3.82 -0.24
C VAL A 149 -14.94 -4.51 -0.81
N ARG A 150 -14.83 -5.21 -1.94
CA ARG A 150 -15.95 -6.01 -2.50
C ARG A 150 -16.39 -7.12 -1.55
N HIS A 151 -15.47 -7.80 -0.88
CA HIS A 151 -15.79 -8.82 0.11
C HIS A 151 -16.65 -8.24 1.24
N PHE A 152 -16.23 -7.11 1.82
CA PHE A 152 -16.97 -6.46 2.90
C PHE A 152 -18.34 -5.94 2.45
N LEU A 153 -18.46 -5.43 1.22
CA LEU A 153 -19.76 -5.07 0.64
C LEU A 153 -20.70 -6.30 0.59
N LEU A 154 -20.23 -7.42 0.04
CA LEU A 154 -21.03 -8.64 -0.06
C LEU A 154 -21.40 -9.20 1.33
N LEU A 155 -20.49 -9.07 2.30
CA LEU A 155 -20.75 -9.47 3.68
C LEU A 155 -21.85 -8.60 4.31
N ALA A 156 -21.83 -7.28 4.11
CA ALA A 156 -22.86 -6.36 4.57
C ALA A 156 -24.23 -6.68 3.95
N GLU A 157 -24.26 -7.04 2.67
CA GLU A 157 -25.50 -7.43 1.98
C GLU A 157 -26.08 -8.75 2.51
N LYS A 158 -25.24 -9.77 2.69
CA LYS A 158 -25.66 -11.09 3.18
C LYS A 158 -26.16 -11.02 4.62
N THR A 159 -25.46 -10.26 5.48
CA THR A 159 -25.82 -10.13 6.90
C THR A 159 -26.91 -9.12 7.15
N LYS A 160 -27.23 -8.27 6.17
CA LYS A 160 -28.11 -7.09 6.32
C LYS A 160 -27.68 -6.20 7.49
N SER A 161 -26.38 -6.16 7.78
CA SER A 161 -25.81 -5.40 8.89
C SER A 161 -25.64 -3.93 8.50
N TYR A 162 -26.49 -3.07 9.06
CA TYR A 162 -26.43 -1.61 8.87
C TYR A 162 -25.10 -1.03 9.39
N GLN A 163 -24.63 -1.52 10.54
CA GLN A 163 -23.37 -1.08 11.16
C GLN A 163 -22.17 -1.39 10.25
N LEU A 164 -22.15 -2.58 9.64
CA LEU A 164 -21.09 -2.95 8.70
C LEU A 164 -21.14 -2.07 7.45
N ALA A 165 -22.34 -1.83 6.90
CA ALA A 165 -22.52 -0.95 5.75
C ALA A 165 -22.06 0.49 6.05
N MET A 166 -22.36 1.00 7.25
CA MET A 166 -21.92 2.32 7.70
C MET A 166 -20.39 2.39 7.83
N ALA A 167 -19.76 1.42 8.48
CA ALA A 167 -18.31 1.39 8.66
C ALA A 167 -17.58 1.43 7.32
N ILE A 168 -17.96 0.58 6.36
CA ILE A 168 -17.35 0.56 5.02
C ILE A 168 -17.55 1.90 4.30
N GLN A 169 -18.74 2.49 4.39
CA GLN A 169 -19.03 3.78 3.75
C GLN A 169 -18.17 4.92 4.32
N MET A 170 -17.87 4.89 5.63
CA MET A 170 -17.00 5.88 6.27
C MET A 170 -15.54 5.78 5.81
N TYR A 171 -15.03 4.56 5.60
CA TYR A 171 -13.66 4.34 5.10
C TYR A 171 -13.55 4.43 3.57
N MET A 172 -14.66 4.45 2.84
CA MET A 172 -14.66 4.48 1.38
C MET A 172 -13.82 5.63 0.76
N PRO A 173 -13.85 6.88 1.28
CA PRO A 173 -13.00 7.94 0.75
C PRO A 173 -11.51 7.60 0.85
N LEU A 174 -11.07 6.99 1.96
CA LEU A 174 -9.70 6.57 2.15
C LEU A 174 -9.32 5.44 1.18
N PHE A 175 -10.19 4.44 1.00
CA PHE A 175 -9.97 3.38 0.01
C PHE A 175 -9.88 3.91 -1.42
N ARG A 176 -10.66 4.95 -1.76
CA ARG A 176 -10.55 5.61 -3.07
C ARG A 176 -9.21 6.31 -3.24
N GLU A 177 -8.72 7.03 -2.23
CA GLU A 177 -7.40 7.67 -2.31
C GLU A 177 -6.28 6.62 -2.45
N TYR A 178 -6.32 5.52 -1.70
CA TYR A 178 -5.36 4.43 -1.88
C TYR A 178 -5.42 3.81 -3.28
N ALA A 179 -6.61 3.50 -3.78
CA ALA A 179 -6.76 2.88 -5.10
C ALA A 179 -6.33 3.83 -6.23
N LYS A 180 -6.61 5.13 -6.09
CA LYS A 180 -6.13 6.16 -7.01
C LYS A 180 -4.60 6.26 -6.97
N ALA A 181 -4.00 6.27 -5.78
CA ALA A 181 -2.56 6.29 -5.62
C ALA A 181 -1.90 5.05 -6.25
N TYR A 182 -2.42 3.84 -6.02
CA TYR A 182 -1.91 2.62 -6.67
C TYR A 182 -2.05 2.68 -8.19
N ARG A 183 -3.18 3.18 -8.70
CA ARG A 183 -3.39 3.36 -10.14
C ARG A 183 -2.38 4.32 -10.74
N ASP A 184 -2.23 5.50 -10.15
CA ASP A 184 -1.35 6.54 -10.66
C ASP A 184 0.12 6.12 -10.52
N ALA A 185 0.49 5.44 -9.44
CA ALA A 185 1.81 4.85 -9.27
C ALA A 185 2.11 3.79 -10.34
N THR A 186 1.16 2.88 -10.61
CA THR A 186 1.32 1.85 -11.65
C THR A 186 1.56 2.46 -13.03
N LYS A 187 0.85 3.56 -13.37
CA LYS A 187 1.08 4.31 -14.62
C LYS A 187 2.51 4.85 -14.67
N VAL A 188 2.94 5.53 -13.61
CA VAL A 188 4.27 6.16 -13.57
C VAL A 188 5.39 5.11 -13.58
N PHE A 189 5.24 3.98 -12.89
CA PHE A 189 6.15 2.84 -12.99
C PHE A 189 6.23 2.28 -14.42
N SER A 190 5.09 2.19 -15.13
CA SER A 190 5.07 1.71 -16.52
C SER A 190 5.84 2.61 -17.51
N GLU A 191 6.09 3.85 -17.11
CA GLU A 191 6.88 4.84 -17.84
C GLU A 191 8.35 4.88 -17.40
N GLY A 192 8.76 4.03 -16.44
CA GLY A 192 10.12 3.99 -15.89
C GLY A 192 10.50 5.22 -15.07
N LYS A 193 9.51 5.98 -14.60
CA LYS A 193 9.73 7.19 -13.80
C LYS A 193 9.88 6.82 -12.31
N PRO A 194 10.86 7.38 -11.60
CA PRO A 194 11.01 7.15 -10.16
C PRO A 194 9.83 7.77 -9.39
N ILE A 195 9.39 7.09 -8.33
CA ILE A 195 8.31 7.54 -7.43
C ILE A 195 8.81 7.47 -6.00
N GLY A 196 8.41 8.45 -5.19
CA GLY A 196 8.67 8.50 -3.76
C GLY A 196 9.64 9.62 -3.37
N ASP A 197 10.16 9.53 -2.15
CA ASP A 197 11.21 10.43 -1.71
C ASP A 197 12.53 10.11 -2.42
N GLY A 198 12.96 11.06 -3.26
CA GLY A 198 14.24 10.99 -3.95
C GLY A 198 15.37 11.66 -3.20
N VAL A 199 15.15 12.31 -2.06
CA VAL A 199 16.16 13.15 -1.39
C VAL A 199 17.38 12.32 -1.00
N GLY A 200 17.20 11.19 -0.30
CA GLY A 200 18.30 10.31 0.08
C GLY A 200 19.09 9.80 -1.12
N ALA A 201 18.39 9.30 -2.14
CA ALA A 201 19.01 8.78 -3.36
C ALA A 201 19.75 9.88 -4.16
N LEU A 202 19.19 11.09 -4.23
CA LEU A 202 19.77 12.24 -4.95
C LEU A 202 21.00 12.78 -4.22
N VAL A 203 20.96 12.87 -2.89
CA VAL A 203 22.12 13.26 -2.07
C VAL A 203 23.25 12.24 -2.27
N ALA A 204 22.95 10.95 -2.17
CA ALA A 204 23.95 9.90 -2.41
C ALA A 204 24.52 9.96 -3.84
N ALA A 205 23.68 10.17 -4.85
CA ALA A 205 24.11 10.30 -6.24
C ALA A 205 25.02 11.52 -6.46
N LYS A 206 24.71 12.67 -5.85
CA LYS A 206 25.57 13.86 -5.89
C LYS A 206 26.90 13.63 -5.22
N LEU A 207 26.90 12.97 -4.05
CA LEU A 207 28.13 12.67 -3.31
C LEU A 207 29.03 11.69 -4.05
N PHE A 208 28.48 10.73 -4.80
CA PHE A 208 29.30 9.83 -5.61
C PHE A 208 30.18 10.57 -6.61
N ASN A 209 29.76 11.72 -7.16
CA ASN A 209 30.57 12.59 -8.02
C ASN A 209 31.39 11.83 -9.11
N GLY A 210 30.79 10.84 -9.77
CA GLY A 210 31.46 10.03 -10.81
C GLY A 210 32.45 8.98 -10.31
N ALA A 211 32.54 8.75 -9.00
CA ALA A 211 33.37 7.70 -8.42
C ALA A 211 32.95 6.30 -8.88
N LYS A 212 33.91 5.36 -8.87
CA LYS A 212 33.62 3.96 -9.17
C LYS A 212 32.77 3.37 -8.06
N VAL A 213 31.60 2.88 -8.45
CA VAL A 213 30.63 2.25 -7.57
C VAL A 213 30.77 0.72 -7.66
N ARG A 214 30.60 0.02 -6.54
CA ARG A 214 30.61 -1.44 -6.44
C ARG A 214 29.32 -1.92 -5.78
N GLU A 215 28.90 -3.13 -6.11
CA GLU A 215 27.69 -3.77 -5.57
C GLU A 215 28.07 -5.03 -4.77
N PRO A 216 28.56 -4.88 -3.53
CA PRO A 216 28.99 -6.01 -2.68
C PRO A 216 27.83 -6.76 -2.01
N VAL A 217 26.62 -6.19 -2.02
CA VAL A 217 25.39 -6.74 -1.47
C VAL A 217 24.30 -6.50 -2.51
N GLU A 218 23.37 -7.45 -2.62
CA GLU A 218 22.26 -7.43 -3.58
C GLU A 218 21.56 -6.07 -3.63
N ASP A 219 21.49 -5.50 -4.85
CA ASP A 219 20.83 -4.24 -5.15
C ASP A 219 21.27 -3.07 -4.27
N THR A 220 22.48 -3.14 -3.72
CA THR A 220 23.01 -2.15 -2.79
C THR A 220 24.41 -1.77 -3.20
N VAL A 221 24.58 -0.51 -3.53
CA VAL A 221 25.83 0.01 -4.04
C VAL A 221 26.58 0.83 -3.01
N VAL A 222 27.91 0.73 -3.06
CA VAL A 222 28.83 1.56 -2.30
C VAL A 222 29.88 2.19 -3.21
N GLY A 223 30.19 3.44 -2.94
CA GLY A 223 31.25 4.21 -3.57
C GLY A 223 32.05 4.94 -2.51
N GLU A 224 33.31 5.15 -2.80
CA GLU A 224 34.25 5.78 -1.89
C GLU A 224 34.70 7.10 -2.50
N VAL A 225 34.54 8.19 -1.74
CA VAL A 225 34.81 9.55 -2.19
C VAL A 225 35.55 10.33 -1.12
N GLU A 226 36.31 11.33 -1.53
CA GLU A 226 36.91 12.31 -0.63
C GLU A 226 36.11 13.61 -0.70
N PHE A 227 35.70 14.11 0.47
CA PHE A 227 34.90 15.32 0.59
C PHE A 227 35.38 16.11 1.80
N GLU A 228 35.80 17.36 1.59
CA GLU A 228 36.31 18.25 2.65
C GLU A 228 37.41 17.61 3.54
N GLY A 229 38.34 16.89 2.91
CA GLY A 229 39.43 16.19 3.61
C GLY A 229 38.98 14.97 4.42
N ARG A 230 37.74 14.50 4.22
CA ARG A 230 37.21 13.28 4.83
C ARG A 230 36.92 12.23 3.78
N ARG A 231 37.26 10.98 4.10
CA ARG A 231 36.89 9.81 3.32
C ARG A 231 35.46 9.40 3.65
N LEU A 232 34.57 9.47 2.66
CA LEU A 232 33.17 9.05 2.79
C LEU A 232 32.97 7.70 2.11
N LEU A 233 32.19 6.84 2.76
CA LEU A 233 31.60 5.65 2.16
C LEU A 233 30.13 5.93 1.96
N VAL A 234 29.75 6.15 0.71
CA VAL A 234 28.37 6.49 0.34
C VAL A 234 27.68 5.20 -0.06
N VAL A 235 26.55 4.89 0.58
CA VAL A 235 25.76 3.68 0.37
C VAL A 235 24.36 4.07 -0.09
N LYS A 236 23.83 3.42 -1.12
CA LYS A 236 22.42 3.55 -1.54
C LYS A 236 21.93 2.29 -2.23
N ALA A 237 20.62 2.15 -2.40
CA ALA A 237 20.05 1.15 -3.29
C ALA A 237 20.48 1.38 -4.75
N LYS A 238 20.62 0.30 -5.52
CA LYS A 238 20.93 0.32 -6.95
C LYS A 238 19.74 0.86 -7.73
N GLY A 239 20.01 1.69 -8.74
CA GLY A 239 18.99 2.26 -9.62
C GLY A 239 19.58 2.53 -11.02
N PRO A 240 18.78 3.02 -11.99
CA PRO A 240 17.52 3.74 -11.80
C PRO A 240 16.24 2.89 -11.61
N GLY A 241 16.27 1.59 -11.89
CA GLY A 241 15.13 0.69 -11.66
C GLY A 241 14.70 0.65 -10.18
N GLY A 242 13.40 0.43 -9.94
CA GLY A 242 12.82 0.39 -8.59
C GLY A 242 13.35 -0.79 -7.78
N ARG A 243 14.23 -0.51 -6.83
CA ARG A 243 14.84 -1.53 -5.94
C ARG A 243 14.95 -0.98 -4.53
N VAL A 244 14.77 -1.86 -3.55
CA VAL A 244 14.93 -1.52 -2.13
C VAL A 244 16.37 -1.79 -1.66
N GLY A 245 16.95 -2.92 -2.09
CA GLY A 245 18.26 -3.37 -1.64
C GLY A 245 18.31 -3.77 -0.16
N LYS A 246 19.52 -4.05 0.33
CA LYS A 246 19.84 -4.40 1.73
C LYS A 246 20.91 -3.47 2.30
N PRO A 247 20.64 -2.15 2.43
CA PRO A 247 21.60 -1.18 2.96
C PRO A 247 22.07 -1.52 4.38
N GLY A 248 21.20 -2.04 5.24
CA GLY A 248 21.56 -2.45 6.60
C GLY A 248 22.61 -3.56 6.64
N GLU A 249 22.50 -4.55 5.74
CA GLU A 249 23.48 -5.62 5.62
C GLU A 249 24.84 -5.07 5.14
N LEU A 250 24.84 -4.20 4.14
CA LEU A 250 26.06 -3.60 3.63
C LEU A 250 26.75 -2.73 4.70
N ILE A 251 25.99 -1.88 5.40
CA ILE A 251 26.53 -1.06 6.49
C ILE A 251 27.14 -1.96 7.58
N SER A 252 26.46 -3.05 7.97
CA SER A 252 26.98 -4.01 8.95
C SER A 252 28.31 -4.64 8.51
N ARG A 253 28.43 -5.05 7.24
CA ARG A 253 29.68 -5.59 6.66
C ARG A 253 30.80 -4.54 6.69
N LEU A 254 30.50 -3.28 6.33
CA LEU A 254 31.48 -2.18 6.31
C LEU A 254 32.00 -1.84 7.71
N VAL A 255 31.13 -1.78 8.71
CA VAL A 255 31.49 -1.47 10.10
C VAL A 255 32.36 -2.57 10.72
N ARG A 256 32.14 -3.84 10.37
CA ARG A 256 33.00 -4.95 10.84
C ARG A 256 34.39 -4.94 10.19
N GLY A 257 34.48 -4.52 8.92
CA GLY A 257 35.72 -4.56 8.15
C GLY A 257 36.57 -3.29 8.21
N ARG A 258 36.05 -2.17 8.73
CA ARG A 258 36.73 -0.87 8.75
C ARG A 258 36.40 -0.09 10.02
N ARG A 259 37.33 0.78 10.44
CA ARG A 259 37.06 1.75 11.51
C ARG A 259 36.21 2.89 10.96
N ILE A 260 34.90 2.88 11.26
CA ILE A 260 33.95 3.91 10.87
C ILE A 260 33.78 4.92 12.01
N SER A 261 34.06 6.20 11.75
CA SER A 261 33.96 7.25 12.77
C SER A 261 32.53 7.72 13.02
N ARG A 262 31.67 7.72 12.00
CA ARG A 262 30.27 8.17 12.08
C ARG A 262 29.46 7.57 10.93
N ILE A 263 28.19 7.28 11.21
CA ILE A 263 27.18 6.92 10.21
C ILE A 263 26.19 8.09 10.13
N ILE A 264 25.88 8.54 8.92
CA ILE A 264 24.90 9.59 8.65
C ILE A 264 23.85 8.99 7.72
N MET A 265 22.60 8.95 8.17
CA MET A 265 21.47 8.52 7.36
C MET A 265 20.74 9.76 6.82
N VAL A 266 20.36 9.71 5.56
CA VAL A 266 19.63 10.79 4.88
C VAL A 266 18.32 10.21 4.38
N ASP A 267 17.22 10.70 4.91
CA ASP A 267 15.87 10.26 4.61
C ASP A 267 14.93 11.47 4.61
N ALA A 268 13.81 11.42 3.90
CA ALA A 268 12.77 12.43 4.06
C ALA A 268 11.75 11.99 5.09
N ALA A 269 11.48 12.91 6.01
CA ALA A 269 10.43 12.72 7.00
C ALA A 269 9.04 12.81 6.37
N LEU A 270 8.13 12.00 6.88
CA LEU A 270 6.71 12.15 6.61
C LEU A 270 6.17 13.39 7.34
N LYS A 271 5.21 14.04 6.71
CA LYS A 271 4.50 15.19 7.25
C LYS A 271 3.00 14.86 7.28
N LEU A 272 2.38 14.94 8.44
CA LEU A 272 0.93 14.80 8.56
C LEU A 272 0.20 16.07 8.07
N GLU A 273 -1.05 15.95 7.66
CA GLU A 273 -1.83 17.04 7.07
C GLU A 273 -1.99 18.26 8.00
N GLY A 274 -1.88 18.06 9.32
CA GLY A 274 -1.93 19.12 10.32
C GLY A 274 -0.59 19.79 10.65
N GLU A 275 0.53 19.28 10.11
CA GLU A 275 1.87 19.76 10.45
C GLU A 275 2.31 20.87 9.48
N ARG A 276 3.30 21.68 9.89
CA ARG A 276 3.91 22.68 8.98
C ARG A 276 4.99 22.02 8.12
N SER A 277 5.81 21.17 8.74
CA SER A 277 6.84 20.33 8.13
C SER A 277 6.92 19.00 8.88
N GLY A 278 7.49 17.97 8.25
CA GLY A 278 7.84 16.71 8.94
C GLY A 278 9.07 16.94 9.81
N GLU A 279 8.91 17.66 10.91
CA GLU A 279 10.01 17.94 11.83
C GLU A 279 10.53 16.63 12.43
N VAL A 280 11.84 16.45 12.35
CA VAL A 280 12.58 15.38 13.02
C VAL A 280 13.51 16.06 14.02
N ILE A 281 13.41 15.69 15.30
CA ILE A 281 14.31 16.16 16.37
C ILE A 281 15.59 15.34 16.35
#